data_AF-A0A7J2MQS8-F1
#
_entry.id   AF-A0A7J2MQS8-F1
#
_cell.length_a   1.000
_cell.length_b   1.000
_cell.length_c   1.000
_cell.angle_alpha   90.00
_cell.angle_beta   90.00
_cell.angle_gamma   90.00
#
_symmetry.space_group_name_H-M   'P 1'
#
loop_
_entity.id
_entity.type
_entity.pdbx_description
1 polymer ?
#
loop_
_entity_poly.entity_id
_entity_poly.type
_entity_poly.pdbx_seq_one_letter_code
_entity_poly.pdbx_strand_id
1 'polypeptide(L)'
;MIDLKDICGEKLGEKIRKKLGDELERIIDDLELEKLMEVEGLGRKTALKILRAVYEEKTGFKFQDILLGDSEKIYSRLIEILQEYPVTKEAKNRFLLFYPTNNREFIEKRLKLCEESERLLSKVKDLDGVLKNLKKIKRLEYPEEKKYRDYVIITDDEDIYNTLDRKYCDVMLVSSQNEVSYFSENYFGVIYVYSDNSDLYEEIMGDADVVTHIRSFNIEDTIPEIVLNKFLINKDRIKAARNIYSILGFDSVL
;
A
#
# COMPACT_ATOMS: atom_id res chain seq x y z
N MET A 1 -19.13 1.18 1.51
CA MET A 1 -18.56 0.14 0.63
C MET A 1 -19.50 -0.01 -0.54
N ILE A 2 -19.02 0.21 -1.76
CA ILE A 2 -19.84 0.15 -2.97
C ILE A 2 -20.01 -1.31 -3.35
N ASP A 3 -21.25 -1.80 -3.46
CA ASP A 3 -21.49 -3.15 -3.95
C ASP A 3 -21.45 -3.15 -5.48
N LEU A 4 -20.41 -3.76 -6.06
CA LEU A 4 -20.29 -3.87 -7.51
C LEU A 4 -21.44 -4.66 -8.15
N LYS A 5 -22.15 -5.51 -7.38
CA LYS A 5 -23.35 -6.20 -7.87
C LYS A 5 -24.43 -5.21 -8.29
N ASP A 6 -24.56 -4.09 -7.58
CA ASP A 6 -25.54 -3.03 -7.88
C ASP A 6 -25.14 -2.20 -9.12
N ILE A 7 -23.84 -2.19 -9.45
CA ILE A 7 -23.30 -1.41 -10.58
C ILE A 7 -23.28 -2.21 -11.89
N CYS A 8 -22.81 -3.45 -11.85
CA CYS A 8 -22.55 -4.24 -13.05
C CYS A 8 -23.34 -5.54 -13.14
N GLY A 9 -24.24 -5.77 -12.18
CA GLY A 9 -25.08 -6.95 -12.08
C GLY A 9 -24.41 -8.08 -11.31
N GLU A 10 -25.24 -8.90 -10.66
CA GLU A 10 -24.82 -9.94 -9.70
C GLU A 10 -23.71 -10.87 -10.24
N LYS A 11 -23.91 -11.45 -11.43
CA LYS A 11 -22.95 -12.39 -12.03
C LYS A 11 -21.57 -11.77 -12.28
N LEU A 12 -21.53 -10.53 -12.77
CA LEU A 12 -20.29 -9.86 -13.12
C LEU A 12 -19.60 -9.33 -11.85
N GLY A 13 -20.37 -8.77 -10.92
CA GLY A 13 -19.88 -8.31 -9.62
C GLY A 13 -19.22 -9.46 -8.82
N GLU A 14 -19.86 -10.63 -8.78
CA GLU A 14 -19.28 -11.81 -8.14
C GLU A 14 -18.02 -12.31 -8.84
N LYS A 15 -18.00 -12.30 -10.18
CA LYS A 15 -16.81 -12.71 -10.94
C LYS A 15 -15.63 -11.80 -10.66
N ILE A 16 -15.85 -10.48 -10.63
CA ILE A 16 -14.83 -9.48 -10.31
C ILE A 16 -14.33 -9.71 -8.88
N ARG A 17 -15.24 -9.82 -7.90
CA ARG A 17 -14.88 -9.99 -6.49
C ARG A 17 -14.15 -11.31 -6.23
N LYS A 18 -14.56 -12.40 -6.88
CA LYS A 18 -13.87 -13.69 -6.79
C LYS A 18 -12.46 -13.66 -7.37
N LYS A 19 -12.25 -12.93 -8.47
CA LYS A 19 -10.96 -12.87 -9.15
C LYS A 19 -9.96 -11.93 -8.48
N LEU A 20 -10.44 -10.77 -8.01
CA LEU A 20 -9.59 -9.71 -7.46
C LEU A 20 -9.52 -9.74 -5.92
N GLY A 21 -10.45 -10.44 -5.26
CA GLY A 21 -10.45 -10.64 -3.82
C GLY A 21 -10.36 -9.31 -3.06
N ASP A 22 -9.47 -9.27 -2.08
CA ASP A 22 -9.25 -8.13 -1.19
C ASP A 22 -8.58 -6.94 -1.91
N GLU A 23 -7.96 -7.16 -3.07
CA GLU A 23 -7.36 -6.07 -3.87
C GLU A 23 -8.41 -5.24 -4.62
N LEU A 24 -9.67 -5.70 -4.68
CA LEU A 24 -10.71 -5.05 -5.47
C LEU A 24 -10.91 -3.57 -5.10
N GLU A 25 -11.03 -3.29 -3.81
CA GLU A 25 -11.24 -1.92 -3.32
C GLU A 25 -10.08 -1.02 -3.73
N ARG A 26 -8.85 -1.53 -3.58
CA ARG A 26 -7.62 -0.87 -4.01
C ARG A 26 -7.64 -0.56 -5.51
N ILE A 27 -7.97 -1.54 -6.33
CA ILE A 27 -8.01 -1.43 -7.80
C ILE A 27 -9.03 -0.36 -8.25
N ILE A 28 -10.19 -0.32 -7.59
CA ILE A 28 -11.23 0.67 -7.85
C ILE A 28 -10.80 2.07 -7.40
N ASP A 29 -10.17 2.18 -6.23
CA ASP A 29 -9.71 3.47 -5.69
C ASP A 29 -8.56 4.08 -6.50
N ASP A 30 -7.63 3.24 -6.95
CA ASP A 30 -6.46 3.64 -7.74
C ASP A 30 -6.76 3.82 -9.24
N LEU A 31 -7.98 3.49 -9.66
CA LEU A 31 -8.37 3.50 -11.07
C LEU A 31 -7.49 2.56 -11.92
N GLU A 32 -7.13 1.38 -11.41
CA GLU A 32 -6.31 0.38 -12.09
C GLU A 32 -7.12 -0.36 -13.16
N LEU A 33 -7.39 0.33 -14.27
CA LEU A 33 -8.17 -0.17 -15.39
C LEU A 33 -7.62 -1.50 -15.94
N GLU A 34 -6.31 -1.62 -16.00
CA GLU A 34 -5.62 -2.82 -16.49
C GLU A 34 -5.91 -4.03 -15.60
N LYS A 35 -5.96 -3.85 -14.27
CA LYS A 35 -6.29 -4.91 -13.32
C LYS A 35 -7.73 -5.36 -13.44
N LEU A 36 -8.66 -4.43 -13.67
CA LEU A 36 -10.05 -4.79 -13.97
C LEU A 36 -10.15 -5.61 -15.27
N MET A 37 -9.33 -5.28 -16.27
CA MET A 37 -9.30 -6.00 -17.55
C MET A 37 -8.68 -7.41 -17.47
N GLU A 38 -7.96 -7.75 -16.40
CA GLU A 38 -7.49 -9.13 -16.14
C GLU A 38 -8.66 -10.08 -15.79
N VAL A 39 -9.83 -9.53 -15.43
CA VAL A 39 -11.04 -10.32 -15.20
C VAL A 39 -11.65 -10.74 -16.53
N GLU A 40 -11.73 -12.04 -16.77
CA GLU A 40 -12.27 -12.58 -18.01
C GLU A 40 -13.68 -12.03 -18.32
N GLY A 41 -13.85 -11.46 -19.50
CA GLY A 41 -15.10 -10.82 -19.94
C GLY A 41 -15.18 -9.31 -19.65
N LEU A 42 -14.21 -8.72 -18.94
CA LEU A 42 -14.08 -7.27 -18.80
C LEU A 42 -13.17 -6.69 -19.90
N GLY A 43 -13.79 -6.29 -21.01
CA GLY A 43 -13.13 -5.41 -21.98
C GLY A 43 -12.97 -3.99 -21.44
N ARG A 44 -12.07 -3.20 -22.04
CA ARG A 44 -11.79 -1.80 -21.67
C ARG A 44 -13.05 -0.94 -21.49
N LYS A 45 -14.02 -1.08 -22.40
CA LYS A 45 -15.30 -0.34 -22.36
C LYS A 45 -16.12 -0.67 -21.11
N THR A 46 -16.22 -1.95 -20.76
CA THR A 46 -16.96 -2.42 -19.58
C THR A 46 -16.26 -1.99 -18.29
N ALA A 47 -14.94 -2.16 -18.21
CA ALA A 47 -14.16 -1.74 -17.05
C ALA A 47 -14.28 -0.22 -16.81
N LEU A 48 -14.22 0.60 -17.86
CA LEU A 48 -14.47 2.04 -17.75
C LEU A 48 -15.89 2.38 -17.31
N LYS A 49 -16.90 1.64 -17.79
CA LYS A 49 -18.29 1.84 -17.36
C LYS A 49 -18.45 1.60 -15.85
N ILE A 50 -17.81 0.56 -15.34
CA ILE A 50 -17.82 0.25 -13.90
C ILE A 50 -17.13 1.36 -13.11
N LEU A 51 -15.92 1.77 -13.50
CA LEU A 51 -15.20 2.86 -12.82
C LEU A 51 -15.98 4.17 -12.84
N ARG A 52 -16.67 4.50 -13.94
CA ARG A 52 -17.53 5.68 -14.03
C ARG A 52 -18.70 5.59 -13.06
N ALA A 53 -19.42 4.48 -13.03
CA ALA A 53 -20.54 4.30 -12.11
C ALA A 53 -20.10 4.41 -10.64
N VAL A 54 -18.98 3.78 -10.28
CA VAL A 54 -18.37 3.94 -8.94
C VAL A 54 -18.04 5.42 -8.67
N TYR A 55 -17.43 6.11 -9.63
CA TYR A 55 -17.12 7.53 -9.49
C TYR A 55 -18.37 8.39 -9.27
N GLU A 56 -19.47 8.09 -9.98
CA GLU A 56 -20.74 8.80 -9.78
C GLU A 56 -21.26 8.65 -8.36
N GLU A 57 -21.24 7.43 -7.85
CA GLU A 57 -21.73 7.12 -6.50
C GLU A 57 -20.89 7.80 -5.44
N LYS A 58 -19.55 7.80 -5.59
CA LYS A 58 -18.64 8.44 -4.63
C LYS A 58 -18.73 9.96 -4.63
N THR A 59 -18.94 10.57 -5.79
CA THR A 59 -18.80 12.03 -5.94
C THR A 59 -20.11 12.77 -6.11
N GLY A 60 -21.21 12.04 -6.35
CA GLY A 60 -22.49 12.62 -6.76
C GLY A 60 -22.48 13.20 -8.19
N PHE A 61 -21.35 13.12 -8.91
CA PHE A 61 -21.25 13.56 -10.29
C PHE A 61 -22.01 12.59 -11.19
N LYS A 62 -22.94 13.08 -12.02
CA LYS A 62 -23.60 12.26 -13.02
C LYS A 62 -22.99 12.51 -14.40
N PHE A 63 -22.49 11.45 -15.03
CA PHE A 63 -22.10 11.48 -16.43
C PHE A 63 -23.36 11.73 -17.26
N GLN A 64 -23.25 12.59 -18.26
CA GLN A 64 -24.37 13.00 -19.11
C GLN A 64 -23.98 12.75 -20.55
N ASP A 65 -24.86 12.19 -21.36
CA ASP A 65 -24.58 11.99 -22.79
C ASP A 65 -24.73 13.31 -23.56
N ILE A 66 -23.76 14.22 -23.40
CA ILE A 66 -23.75 15.54 -24.04
C ILE A 66 -22.91 15.60 -25.31
N LEU A 67 -22.10 14.56 -25.55
CA LEU A 67 -21.29 14.44 -26.75
C LEU A 67 -22.09 13.72 -27.84
N LEU A 68 -22.10 14.28 -29.04
CA LEU A 68 -22.76 13.74 -30.23
C LEU A 68 -21.87 13.86 -31.47
N GLY A 69 -21.88 12.84 -32.32
CA GLY A 69 -21.20 12.84 -33.62
C GLY A 69 -19.71 13.17 -33.50
N ASP A 70 -19.26 14.20 -34.21
CA ASP A 70 -17.83 14.56 -34.24
C ASP A 70 -17.29 15.08 -32.90
N SER A 71 -18.15 15.56 -32.00
CA SER A 71 -17.70 16.00 -30.67
C SER A 71 -17.17 14.85 -29.81
N GLU A 72 -17.66 13.62 -29.98
CA GLU A 72 -17.10 12.42 -29.33
C GLU A 72 -15.68 12.13 -29.80
N LYS A 73 -15.42 12.30 -31.11
CA LYS A 73 -14.09 12.09 -31.70
C LYS A 73 -13.10 13.14 -31.19
N ILE A 74 -13.52 14.41 -31.17
CA ILE A 74 -12.71 15.52 -30.64
C ILE A 74 -12.40 15.28 -29.17
N TYR A 75 -13.41 14.95 -28.36
CA TYR A 75 -13.22 14.63 -26.95
C TYR A 75 -12.24 13.47 -26.76
N SER A 76 -12.41 12.36 -27.48
CA SER A 76 -11.53 11.20 -27.37
C SER A 76 -10.09 11.57 -27.70
N ARG A 77 -9.89 12.38 -28.75
CA ARG A 77 -8.56 12.88 -29.12
C ARG A 77 -7.95 13.80 -28.07
N LEU A 78 -8.74 14.67 -27.45
CA LEU A 78 -8.28 15.53 -26.36
C LEU A 78 -7.84 14.70 -25.15
N ILE A 79 -8.61 13.67 -24.77
CA ILE A 79 -8.24 12.77 -23.68
C ILE A 79 -6.93 12.04 -24.00
N GLU A 80 -6.75 11.52 -25.22
CA GLU A 80 -5.49 10.88 -25.64
C GLU A 80 -4.29 11.81 -25.45
N ILE A 81 -4.40 13.06 -25.93
CA ILE A 81 -3.33 14.07 -25.77
C ILE A 81 -3.07 14.36 -24.29
N LEU A 82 -4.12 14.54 -23.49
CA LEU A 82 -3.98 14.82 -22.07
C LEU A 82 -3.35 13.65 -21.29
N GLN A 83 -3.54 12.41 -21.72
CA GLN A 83 -2.92 11.22 -21.12
C GLN A 83 -1.41 11.11 -21.37
N GLU A 84 -0.83 11.91 -22.28
CA GLU A 84 0.61 11.92 -22.54
C GLU A 84 1.41 12.67 -21.46
N TYR A 85 0.79 13.64 -20.79
CA TYR A 85 1.46 14.51 -19.82
C TYR A 85 1.74 13.86 -18.45
N PRO A 86 0.80 13.11 -17.83
CA PRO A 86 1.02 12.55 -16.50
C PRO A 86 2.07 11.44 -16.52
N VAL A 87 2.84 11.36 -15.44
CA VAL A 87 3.94 10.39 -15.34
C VAL A 87 3.57 9.12 -14.57
N THR A 88 2.45 9.13 -13.81
CA THR A 88 1.95 7.96 -13.08
C THR A 88 0.74 7.34 -13.81
N LYS A 89 0.54 6.03 -13.65
CA LYS A 89 -0.55 5.31 -14.34
C LYS A 89 -1.91 5.77 -13.85
N GLU A 90 -2.03 5.96 -12.54
CA GLU A 90 -3.23 6.42 -11.84
C GLU A 90 -3.65 7.80 -12.38
N ALA A 91 -2.69 8.71 -12.53
CA ALA A 91 -2.97 10.03 -13.09
C ALA A 91 -3.38 9.96 -14.56
N LYS A 92 -2.77 9.08 -15.37
CA LYS A 92 -3.21 8.83 -16.75
C LYS A 92 -4.63 8.28 -16.80
N ASN A 93 -4.96 7.31 -15.96
CA ASN A 93 -6.28 6.68 -15.91
C ASN A 93 -7.36 7.65 -15.42
N ARG A 94 -7.00 8.61 -14.56
CA ARG A 94 -7.92 9.67 -14.09
C ARG A 94 -8.51 10.51 -15.22
N PHE A 95 -7.76 10.74 -16.32
CA PHE A 95 -8.29 11.44 -17.49
C PHE A 95 -9.44 10.68 -18.17
N LEU A 96 -9.51 9.35 -18.04
CA LEU A 96 -10.60 8.55 -18.61
C LEU A 96 -11.94 8.76 -17.88
N LEU A 97 -11.87 9.27 -16.65
CA LEU A 97 -13.03 9.69 -15.86
C LEU A 97 -13.41 11.16 -16.09
N PHE A 98 -12.59 11.90 -16.83
CA PHE A 98 -12.84 13.31 -17.09
C PHE A 98 -13.85 13.45 -18.22
N TYR A 99 -15.13 13.58 -17.88
CA TYR A 99 -16.18 13.64 -18.88
C TYR A 99 -16.84 15.04 -18.92
N PRO A 100 -17.20 15.55 -20.11
CA PRO A 100 -17.87 16.83 -20.27
C PRO A 100 -19.20 16.89 -19.50
N THR A 101 -19.53 18.04 -18.93
CA THR A 101 -20.74 18.21 -18.12
C THR A 101 -21.31 19.60 -18.31
N ASN A 102 -22.63 19.76 -18.17
CA ASN A 102 -23.28 21.06 -18.05
C ASN A 102 -23.46 21.49 -16.58
N ASN A 103 -23.05 20.66 -15.62
CA ASN A 103 -23.20 20.97 -14.21
C ASN A 103 -22.19 22.06 -13.81
N ARG A 104 -22.72 23.28 -13.63
CA ARG A 104 -21.95 24.48 -13.30
C ARG A 104 -21.07 24.32 -12.07
N GLU A 105 -21.57 23.69 -11.01
CA GLU A 105 -20.81 23.51 -9.77
C GLU A 105 -19.56 22.65 -10.01
N PHE A 106 -19.68 21.56 -10.78
CA PHE A 106 -18.53 20.71 -11.12
C PHE A 106 -17.56 21.39 -12.07
N ILE A 107 -18.04 22.21 -13.00
CA ILE A 107 -17.19 23.03 -13.87
C ILE A 107 -16.36 23.99 -13.02
N GLU A 108 -17.00 24.74 -12.12
CA GLU A 108 -16.33 25.70 -11.23
C GLU A 108 -15.31 25.02 -10.33
N LYS A 109 -15.63 23.84 -9.75
CA LYS A 109 -14.68 23.03 -8.98
C LYS A 109 -13.45 22.62 -9.79
N ARG A 110 -13.64 22.19 -11.05
CA ARG A 110 -12.54 21.78 -11.94
C ARG A 110 -11.66 22.96 -12.32
N LEU A 111 -12.26 24.12 -12.66
CA LEU A 111 -11.50 25.33 -12.98
C LEU A 111 -10.67 25.80 -11.78
N LYS A 112 -11.25 25.81 -10.58
CA LYS A 112 -10.54 26.15 -9.35
C LYS A 112 -9.34 25.23 -9.10
N LEU A 113 -9.49 23.93 -9.34
CA LEU A 113 -8.38 22.97 -9.24
C LEU A 113 -7.24 23.32 -10.21
N CYS A 114 -7.58 23.70 -11.46
CA CYS A 114 -6.57 24.11 -12.44
C CYS A 114 -5.85 25.39 -12.00
N GLU A 115 -6.57 26.41 -11.53
CA GLU A 115 -5.98 27.65 -11.03
C GLU A 115 -5.05 27.42 -9.82
N GLU A 116 -5.47 26.59 -8.88
CA GLU A 116 -4.66 26.21 -7.71
C GLU A 116 -3.40 25.45 -8.14
N SER A 117 -3.53 24.54 -9.11
CA SER A 117 -2.40 23.78 -9.66
C SER A 117 -1.41 24.67 -10.39
N GLU A 118 -1.88 25.62 -11.19
CA GLU A 118 -1.04 26.61 -11.88
C GLU A 118 -0.28 27.48 -10.88
N ARG A 119 -0.97 27.98 -9.84
CA ARG A 119 -0.33 28.76 -8.77
C ARG A 119 0.75 27.96 -8.04
N LEU A 120 0.50 26.68 -7.76
CA LEU A 120 1.50 25.80 -7.16
C LEU A 120 2.71 25.65 -8.09
N LEU A 121 2.49 25.27 -9.35
CA LEU A 121 3.56 25.01 -10.32
C LEU A 121 4.38 26.25 -10.65
N SER A 122 3.78 27.45 -10.63
CA SER A 122 4.49 28.72 -10.83
C SER A 122 5.60 28.97 -9.81
N LYS A 123 5.52 28.33 -8.63
CA LYS A 123 6.52 28.45 -7.56
C LYS A 123 7.60 27.36 -7.62
N VAL A 124 7.41 26.33 -8.44
CA VAL A 124 8.31 25.19 -8.54
C VAL A 124 9.46 25.52 -9.48
N LYS A 125 10.68 25.60 -8.93
CA LYS A 125 11.88 25.90 -9.71
C LYS A 125 12.44 24.69 -10.46
N ASP A 126 12.26 23.49 -9.92
CA ASP A 126 12.80 22.24 -10.46
C ASP A 126 11.65 21.28 -10.85
N LEU A 127 10.93 21.63 -11.92
CA LEU A 127 9.81 20.83 -12.40
C LEU A 127 10.28 19.44 -12.90
N ASP A 128 11.42 19.37 -13.58
CA ASP A 128 11.99 18.11 -14.07
C ASP A 128 12.36 17.17 -12.91
N GLY A 129 12.90 17.72 -11.82
CA GLY A 129 13.12 16.99 -10.57
C GLY A 129 11.83 16.45 -9.97
N VAL A 130 10.76 17.26 -9.94
CA VAL A 130 9.43 16.79 -9.50
C VAL A 130 8.94 15.63 -10.37
N LEU A 131 8.95 15.79 -11.70
CA LEU A 131 8.50 14.75 -12.63
C LEU A 131 9.32 13.45 -12.52
N LYS A 132 10.64 13.57 -12.35
CA LYS A 132 11.54 12.41 -12.15
C LYS A 132 11.22 11.66 -10.86
N ASN A 133 10.91 12.37 -9.77
CA ASN A 133 10.54 11.73 -8.51
C ASN A 133 9.11 11.17 -8.55
N LEU A 134 8.16 11.88 -9.17
CA LEU A 134 6.78 11.38 -9.33
C LEU A 134 6.72 10.04 -10.07
N LYS A 135 7.60 9.80 -11.06
CA LYS A 135 7.73 8.48 -11.73
C LYS A 135 8.07 7.33 -10.78
N LYS A 136 8.69 7.62 -9.64
CA LYS A 136 9.07 6.65 -8.61
C LYS A 136 8.03 6.50 -7.52
N ILE A 137 7.07 7.42 -7.43
CA ILE A 137 5.95 7.32 -6.50
C ILE A 137 5.05 6.18 -6.95
N LYS A 138 4.91 5.19 -6.08
CA LYS A 138 4.02 4.04 -6.19
C LYS A 138 3.51 3.74 -4.79
N ARG A 139 2.44 2.95 -4.66
CA ARG A 139 2.01 2.43 -3.36
C ARG A 139 3.17 1.71 -2.66
N LEU A 140 3.14 1.71 -1.33
CA LEU A 140 4.12 0.96 -0.55
C LEU A 140 3.90 -0.54 -0.76
N GLU A 141 5.01 -1.27 -0.90
CA GLU A 141 5.01 -2.72 -0.94
C GLU A 141 5.27 -3.24 0.46
N TYR A 142 4.57 -4.31 0.81
CA TYR A 142 4.88 -5.05 2.02
C TYR A 142 5.85 -6.17 1.65
N PRO A 143 6.97 -6.31 2.38
CA PRO A 143 7.91 -7.39 2.11
C PRO A 143 7.22 -8.74 2.29
N GLU A 144 7.61 -9.71 1.46
CA GLU A 144 7.22 -11.10 1.69
C GLU A 144 7.72 -11.57 3.06
N GLU A 145 6.92 -12.42 3.68
CA GLU A 145 7.24 -13.03 4.95
C GLU A 145 8.43 -13.98 4.77
N LYS A 146 9.48 -13.77 5.56
CA LYS A 146 10.67 -14.62 5.55
C LYS A 146 11.09 -14.97 6.97
N LYS A 147 11.69 -16.16 7.12
CA LYS A 147 12.34 -16.55 8.36
C LYS A 147 13.72 -15.88 8.49
N TYR A 148 13.93 -15.21 9.61
CA TYR A 148 15.19 -14.66 10.10
C TYR A 148 15.88 -15.73 10.95
N ARG A 149 16.59 -16.65 10.28
CA ARG A 149 17.21 -17.83 10.91
C ARG A 149 18.38 -17.51 11.83
N ASP A 150 18.92 -16.30 11.73
CA ASP A 150 19.99 -15.83 12.60
C ASP A 150 19.47 -15.52 14.02
N TYR A 151 18.15 -15.45 14.19
CA TYR A 151 17.48 -15.24 15.48
C TYR A 151 16.79 -16.51 15.96
N VAL A 152 16.75 -16.68 17.28
CA VAL A 152 15.98 -17.73 17.95
C VAL A 152 15.25 -17.13 19.14
N ILE A 153 13.99 -17.53 19.32
CA ILE A 153 13.27 -17.26 20.56
C ILE A 153 13.40 -18.48 21.46
N ILE A 154 13.81 -18.26 22.69
CA ILE A 154 13.84 -19.25 23.75
C ILE A 154 12.81 -18.87 24.82
N THR A 155 12.23 -19.88 25.46
CA THR A 155 11.31 -19.76 26.59
C THR A 155 11.46 -21.00 27.46
N ASP A 156 11.35 -20.87 28.77
CA ASP A 156 11.25 -21.98 29.73
C ASP A 156 9.79 -22.35 30.05
N ASP A 157 8.85 -21.57 29.53
CA ASP A 157 7.41 -21.76 29.71
C ASP A 157 6.77 -22.47 28.49
N GLU A 158 6.14 -23.62 28.75
CA GLU A 158 5.44 -24.43 27.74
C GLU A 158 4.25 -23.72 27.10
N ASP A 159 3.50 -22.92 27.87
CA ASP A 159 2.34 -22.17 27.36
C ASP A 159 2.80 -21.09 26.38
N ILE A 160 3.90 -20.39 26.70
CA ILE A 160 4.54 -19.45 25.77
C ILE A 160 5.00 -20.19 24.51
N TYR A 161 5.72 -21.30 24.66
CA TYR A 161 6.24 -22.08 23.53
C TYR A 161 5.12 -22.51 22.55
N ASN A 162 3.97 -22.92 23.09
CA ASN A 162 2.83 -23.34 22.28
C ASN A 162 2.05 -22.17 21.65
N THR A 163 2.13 -20.97 22.25
CA THR A 163 1.39 -19.79 21.79
C THR A 163 2.15 -18.96 20.77
N LEU A 164 3.49 -18.92 20.85
CA LEU A 164 4.30 -18.08 19.98
C LEU A 164 4.31 -18.54 18.52
N ASP A 165 4.16 -17.57 17.62
CA ASP A 165 4.21 -17.78 16.17
C ASP A 165 5.66 -18.03 15.71
N ARG A 166 5.84 -19.09 14.91
CA ARG A 166 7.13 -19.53 14.34
C ARG A 166 7.36 -19.00 12.92
N LYS A 167 6.57 -18.01 12.52
CA LYS A 167 6.59 -17.40 11.19
C LYS A 167 7.92 -16.71 10.86
N TYR A 168 8.49 -15.97 11.81
CA TYR A 168 9.67 -15.13 11.59
C TYR A 168 10.97 -15.73 12.10
N CYS A 169 10.95 -16.58 13.12
CA CYS A 169 12.12 -17.28 13.61
C CYS A 169 11.69 -18.58 14.29
N ASP A 170 12.66 -19.42 14.64
CA ASP A 170 12.37 -20.62 15.40
C ASP A 170 12.13 -20.26 16.88
N VAL A 171 11.26 -21.04 17.52
CA VAL A 171 10.93 -20.93 18.95
C VAL A 171 11.33 -22.25 19.59
N MET A 172 12.10 -22.18 20.68
CA MET A 172 12.64 -23.34 21.39
C MET A 172 12.22 -23.28 22.86
N LEU A 173 11.81 -24.43 23.39
CA LEU A 173 11.60 -24.61 24.83
C LEU A 173 12.95 -25.00 25.44
N VAL A 174 13.36 -24.31 26.50
CA VAL A 174 14.61 -24.58 27.22
C VAL A 174 14.33 -25.02 28.64
N SER A 175 15.12 -25.98 29.13
CA SER A 175 14.95 -26.53 30.49
C SER A 175 16.14 -26.29 31.42
N SER A 176 17.21 -25.68 30.90
CA SER A 176 18.41 -25.37 31.68
C SER A 176 19.28 -24.29 31.02
N GLN A 177 20.13 -23.64 31.82
CA GLN A 177 21.09 -22.64 31.33
C GLN A 177 22.07 -23.20 30.28
N ASN A 178 22.47 -24.47 30.39
CA ASN A 178 23.39 -25.09 29.43
C ASN A 178 22.82 -25.14 28.00
N GLU A 179 21.50 -25.27 27.86
CA GLU A 179 20.83 -25.23 26.56
C GLU A 179 20.88 -23.82 25.96
N VAL A 180 20.80 -22.78 26.81
CA VAL A 180 20.89 -21.38 26.38
C VAL A 180 22.28 -21.07 25.83
N SER A 181 23.34 -21.54 26.47
CA SER A 181 24.72 -21.36 25.96
C SER A 181 24.89 -21.91 24.54
N TYR A 182 24.25 -23.03 24.20
CA TYR A 182 24.25 -23.56 22.84
C TYR A 182 23.62 -22.56 21.85
N PHE A 183 22.51 -21.91 22.21
CA PHE A 183 21.87 -20.92 21.35
C PHE A 183 22.76 -19.68 21.17
N SER A 184 23.35 -19.18 22.26
CA SER A 184 24.22 -17.99 22.22
C SER A 184 25.49 -18.20 21.38
N GLU A 185 25.96 -19.44 21.24
CA GLU A 185 27.09 -19.78 20.38
C GLU A 185 26.72 -19.95 18.89
N ASN A 186 25.47 -20.29 18.58
CA ASN A 186 25.05 -20.70 17.22
C ASN A 186 24.12 -19.70 16.53
N TYR A 187 23.53 -18.77 17.26
CA TYR A 187 22.63 -17.75 16.73
C TYR A 187 23.24 -16.36 16.90
N PHE A 188 22.86 -15.45 16.00
CA PHE A 188 23.26 -14.04 16.09
C PHE A 188 22.48 -13.30 17.17
N GLY A 189 21.22 -13.66 17.38
CA GLY A 189 20.36 -13.05 18.40
C GLY A 189 19.52 -14.08 19.13
N VAL A 190 19.75 -14.19 20.43
CA VAL A 190 18.96 -15.03 21.35
C VAL A 190 17.96 -14.15 22.08
N ILE A 191 16.68 -14.42 21.87
CA ILE A 191 15.56 -13.68 22.44
C ILE A 191 14.91 -14.55 23.50
N TYR A 192 15.02 -14.14 24.76
CA TYR A 192 14.32 -14.80 25.84
C TYR A 192 12.97 -14.15 26.12
N VAL A 193 11.90 -14.93 25.93
CA VAL A 193 10.53 -14.53 26.25
C VAL A 193 10.06 -15.31 27.47
N TYR A 194 9.80 -14.60 28.57
CA TYR A 194 9.45 -15.19 29.86
C TYR A 194 8.05 -14.79 30.33
N SER A 195 7.49 -15.57 31.25
CA SER A 195 6.24 -15.25 31.96
C SER A 195 6.50 -15.00 33.44
N ASP A 196 5.46 -14.59 34.16
CA ASP A 196 5.47 -14.53 35.63
C ASP A 196 5.76 -15.91 36.29
N ASN A 197 5.66 -17.02 35.56
CA ASN A 197 5.90 -18.40 36.04
C ASN A 197 7.29 -18.94 35.67
N SER A 198 8.17 -18.10 35.13
CA SER A 198 9.50 -18.56 34.74
C SER A 198 10.34 -18.93 35.97
N ASP A 199 10.75 -20.19 36.02
CA ASP A 199 11.64 -20.73 37.06
C ASP A 199 13.11 -20.44 36.73
N LEU A 200 13.44 -20.23 35.46
CA LEU A 200 14.81 -20.07 34.97
C LEU A 200 15.18 -18.64 34.62
N TYR A 201 14.33 -17.66 34.96
CA TYR A 201 14.52 -16.25 34.57
C TYR A 201 15.92 -15.71 34.89
N GLU A 202 16.35 -15.85 36.15
CA GLU A 202 17.65 -15.35 36.63
C GLU A 202 18.83 -16.08 35.96
N GLU A 203 18.66 -17.36 35.62
CA GLU A 203 19.70 -18.18 35.00
C GLU A 203 19.86 -17.83 33.51
N ILE A 204 18.76 -17.56 32.81
CA ILE A 204 18.72 -17.35 31.36
C ILE A 204 18.99 -15.89 30.99
N MET A 205 18.55 -14.94 31.81
CA MET A 205 18.57 -13.51 31.44
C MET A 205 19.97 -12.95 31.15
N GLY A 206 21.02 -13.55 31.72
CA GLY A 206 22.40 -13.14 31.51
C GLY A 206 23.00 -13.58 30.18
N ASP A 207 22.45 -14.63 29.57
CA ASP A 207 22.99 -15.27 28.37
C ASP A 207 22.19 -14.94 27.10
N ALA A 208 21.01 -14.30 27.25
CA ALA A 208 20.18 -13.84 26.15
C ALA A 208 20.49 -12.38 25.77
N ASP A 209 20.43 -12.07 24.47
CA ASP A 209 20.67 -10.72 23.94
C ASP A 209 19.48 -9.78 24.21
N VAL A 210 18.27 -10.33 24.16
CA VAL A 210 17.03 -9.59 24.44
C VAL A 210 16.20 -10.40 25.42
N VAL A 211 15.79 -9.76 26.52
CA VAL A 211 14.92 -10.36 27.54
C VAL A 211 13.63 -9.56 27.61
N THR A 212 12.49 -10.23 27.44
CA THR A 212 11.19 -9.55 27.44
C THR A 212 10.08 -10.42 28.01
N HIS A 213 9.19 -9.80 28.78
CA HIS A 213 8.04 -10.49 29.32
C HIS A 213 6.99 -10.69 28.22
N ILE A 214 6.30 -11.83 28.19
CA ILE A 214 5.31 -12.17 27.15
C ILE A 214 4.23 -11.10 26.94
N ARG A 215 3.80 -10.40 27.99
CA ARG A 215 2.81 -9.31 27.89
C ARG A 215 3.30 -8.09 27.10
N SER A 216 4.61 -7.91 27.01
CA SER A 216 5.26 -6.81 26.27
C SER A 216 5.94 -7.32 25.00
N PHE A 217 5.85 -8.62 24.71
CA PHE A 217 6.53 -9.22 23.58
C PHE A 217 5.87 -8.81 22.26
N ASN A 218 6.68 -8.29 21.35
CA ASN A 218 6.32 -8.06 19.97
C ASN A 218 7.52 -8.42 19.10
N ILE A 219 7.31 -9.31 18.14
CA ILE A 219 8.36 -9.78 17.24
C ILE A 219 8.96 -8.64 16.41
N GLU A 220 8.15 -7.65 16.03
CA GLU A 220 8.62 -6.52 15.20
C GLU A 220 9.58 -5.59 15.97
N ASP A 221 9.40 -5.50 17.30
CA ASP A 221 10.27 -4.70 18.17
C ASP A 221 11.57 -5.44 18.52
N THR A 222 11.54 -6.78 18.41
CA THR A 222 12.62 -7.66 18.83
C THR A 222 13.55 -8.04 17.68
N ILE A 223 13.02 -8.17 16.46
CA ILE A 223 13.80 -8.42 15.24
C ILE A 223 13.68 -7.17 14.35
N PRO A 224 14.60 -6.19 14.47
CA PRO A 224 14.51 -4.91 13.78
C PRO A 224 14.42 -5.06 12.26
N GLU A 225 15.00 -6.11 11.70
CA GLU A 225 15.00 -6.38 10.26
C GLU A 225 13.58 -6.55 9.71
N ILE A 226 12.61 -7.00 10.52
CA ILE A 226 11.20 -7.08 10.10
C ILE A 226 10.70 -5.69 9.71
N VAL A 227 10.92 -4.70 10.58
CA VAL A 227 10.52 -3.32 10.36
C VAL A 227 11.41 -2.65 9.30
N LEU A 228 12.73 -2.81 9.40
CA LEU A 228 13.69 -2.22 8.46
C LEU A 228 13.46 -2.69 7.03
N ASN A 229 13.07 -3.95 6.82
CA ASN A 229 12.80 -4.47 5.48
C ASN A 229 11.61 -3.74 4.81
N LYS A 230 10.60 -3.31 5.60
CA LYS A 230 9.49 -2.46 5.11
C LYS A 230 10.02 -1.14 4.54
N PHE A 231 11.03 -0.54 5.17
CA PHE A 231 11.68 0.69 4.68
C PHE A 231 12.64 0.44 3.52
N LEU A 232 13.39 -0.66 3.55
CA LEU A 232 14.37 -1.00 2.53
C LEU A 232 13.70 -1.24 1.17
N ILE A 233 12.64 -2.04 1.11
CA ILE A 233 11.91 -2.32 -0.14
C ILE A 233 11.26 -1.05 -0.70
N ASN A 234 10.84 -0.13 0.16
CA ASN A 234 10.20 1.14 -0.23
C ASN A 234 11.16 2.34 -0.28
N LYS A 235 12.46 2.12 -0.11
CA LYS A 235 13.46 3.20 0.06
C LYS A 235 13.39 4.25 -1.04
N ASP A 236 13.31 3.82 -2.29
CA ASP A 236 13.27 4.74 -3.43
C ASP A 236 11.96 5.53 -3.52
N ARG A 237 10.83 4.92 -3.09
CA ARG A 237 9.51 5.58 -3.04
C ARG A 237 9.49 6.64 -1.96
N ILE A 238 9.98 6.31 -0.76
CA ILE A 238 10.07 7.22 0.38
C ILE A 238 10.98 8.40 0.05
N LYS A 239 12.18 8.11 -0.50
CA LYS A 239 13.10 9.17 -0.94
C LYS A 239 12.50 10.05 -2.03
N ALA A 240 11.77 9.48 -2.99
CA ALA A 240 11.09 10.26 -4.02
C ALA A 240 10.04 11.19 -3.41
N ALA A 241 9.24 10.72 -2.45
CA ALA A 241 8.25 11.53 -1.76
C ALA A 241 8.91 12.70 -1.01
N ARG A 242 9.96 12.41 -0.22
CA ARG A 242 10.73 13.45 0.48
C ARG A 242 11.31 14.48 -0.49
N ASN A 243 11.88 14.04 -1.61
CA ASN A 243 12.45 14.95 -2.61
C ASN A 243 11.40 15.87 -3.21
N ILE A 244 10.20 15.37 -3.51
CA ILE A 244 9.09 16.21 -3.99
C ILE A 244 8.74 17.26 -2.95
N TYR A 245 8.55 16.87 -1.68
CA TYR A 245 8.26 17.81 -0.59
C TYR A 245 9.32 18.91 -0.48
N SER A 246 10.60 18.51 -0.53
CA SER A 246 11.72 19.44 -0.48
C SER A 246 11.72 20.42 -1.67
N ILE A 247 11.48 19.94 -2.89
CA ILE A 247 11.42 20.80 -4.08
C ILE A 247 10.23 21.76 -4.01
N LEU A 248 9.10 21.31 -3.46
CA LEU A 248 7.90 22.14 -3.27
C LEU A 248 8.02 23.13 -2.11
N GLY A 249 9.10 23.06 -1.31
CA GLY A 249 9.32 23.93 -0.15
C GLY A 249 8.37 23.63 1.01
N PHE A 250 7.88 22.38 1.09
CA PHE A 250 7.08 21.91 2.22
C PHE A 250 7.99 21.36 3.31
N ASP A 251 7.64 21.64 4.57
CA ASP A 251 8.33 21.04 5.71
C ASP A 251 8.19 19.52 5.63
N SER A 252 9.32 18.83 5.71
CA SER A 252 9.35 17.37 5.73
C SER A 252 9.52 16.89 7.16
N VAL A 253 8.60 16.05 7.62
CA VAL A 253 8.71 15.27 8.86
C VAL A 253 9.42 13.92 8.63
N LEU A 254 9.98 13.70 7.44
CA LEU A 254 10.71 12.49 7.01
C LEU A 254 12.22 12.71 6.90
#